data_AF-A0A6A5DV17-F1
#
_entry.id   AF-A0A6A5DV17-F1
#
_cell.length_a   1.000
_cell.length_b   1.000
_cell.length_c   1.000
_cell.angle_alpha   90.00
_cell.angle_beta   90.00
_cell.angle_gamma   90.00
#
_symmetry.space_group_name_H-M   'P 1'
#
loop_
_entity.id
_entity.type
_entity.pdbx_description
1 polymer ?
#
loop_
_entity_poly.entity_id
_entity_poly.type
_entity_poly.pdbx_seq_one_letter_code
_entity_poly.pdbx_strand_id
1 'polypeptide(L)'
;DIFNAVIKQNPFLVHQLPCFWNVQLSDHTRSEKCYKDVSDLKVIHWNSPKKLRVKNKHVEFFRNLYLTFLEYDGNLLRRELFGCPSEADHNSENLQKTLSELDEDDPCYEFRRERFTVHRTHLYFLHYEYEPSSDNTDVTLVAQLSMDRYCSTPTVTKLSLLKR
;
A
#
# COMPACT_ATOMS: atom_id res chain seq x y z
N ASP A 1 -22.07 -11.66 7.06
CA ASP A 1 -23.40 -11.99 7.63
C ASP A 1 -23.89 -11.07 8.73
N ILE A 2 -23.08 -10.77 9.75
CA ILE A 2 -23.47 -9.86 10.85
C ILE A 2 -23.95 -8.49 10.32
N PHE A 3 -23.14 -7.83 9.47
CA PHE A 3 -23.55 -6.56 8.85
C PHE A 3 -24.85 -6.68 8.04
N ASN A 4 -25.00 -7.74 7.23
CA ASN A 4 -26.21 -7.97 6.44
C ASN A 4 -27.45 -8.19 7.33
N ALA A 5 -27.30 -8.84 8.49
CA ALA A 5 -28.38 -9.02 9.44
C ALA A 5 -28.84 -7.69 10.06
N VAL A 6 -27.88 -6.84 10.46
CA VAL A 6 -28.17 -5.50 11.00
C VAL A 6 -28.82 -4.61 9.94
N ILE A 7 -28.29 -4.61 8.71
CA ILE A 7 -28.83 -3.88 7.56
C ILE A 7 -30.24 -4.32 7.23
N LYS A 8 -30.51 -5.63 7.27
CA LYS A 8 -31.84 -6.19 7.02
C LYS A 8 -32.86 -5.68 8.04
N GLN A 9 -32.45 -5.47 9.29
CA GLN A 9 -33.30 -4.88 10.34
C GLN A 9 -33.39 -3.35 10.24
N ASN A 10 -32.37 -2.68 9.69
CA ASN A 10 -32.27 -1.22 9.62
C ASN A 10 -31.88 -0.75 8.20
N PRO A 11 -32.78 -0.83 7.20
CA PRO A 11 -32.42 -0.56 5.80
C PRO A 11 -31.98 0.89 5.53
N PHE A 12 -32.44 1.84 6.35
CA PHE A 12 -32.10 3.27 6.23
C PHE A 12 -30.62 3.57 6.48
N LEU A 13 -29.85 2.64 7.06
CA LEU A 13 -28.41 2.78 7.27
C LEU A 13 -27.59 2.61 5.99
N VAL A 14 -28.21 2.11 4.90
CA VAL A 14 -27.49 1.73 3.69
C VAL A 14 -27.73 2.70 2.55
N HIS A 15 -26.63 3.21 2.02
CA HIS A 15 -26.59 3.85 0.71
C HIS A 15 -26.18 2.81 -0.36
N GLN A 16 -27.03 2.60 -1.37
CA GLN A 16 -26.75 1.63 -2.44
C GLN A 16 -25.86 2.25 -3.51
N LEU A 17 -24.68 1.66 -3.70
CA LEU A 17 -23.75 2.07 -4.75
C LEU A 17 -23.99 1.25 -6.03
N PRO A 18 -23.78 1.87 -7.22
CA PRO A 18 -23.74 1.12 -8.47
C PRO A 18 -22.70 -0.01 -8.42
N CYS A 19 -22.99 -1.15 -9.05
CA CYS A 19 -22.15 -2.33 -8.84
C CYS A 19 -20.74 -2.26 -9.46
N PHE A 20 -20.45 -1.30 -10.32
CA PHE A 20 -19.08 -1.01 -10.80
C PHE A 20 -18.13 -0.47 -9.71
N TRP A 21 -18.67 -0.09 -8.54
CA TRP A 21 -17.92 0.24 -7.32
C TRP A 21 -17.58 -0.97 -6.45
N ASN A 22 -17.97 -2.18 -6.83
CA ASN A 22 -17.60 -3.42 -6.14
C ASN A 22 -17.73 -4.61 -7.10
N VAL A 23 -16.97 -4.59 -8.20
CA VAL A 23 -17.00 -5.69 -9.18
C VAL A 23 -16.29 -6.90 -8.59
N GLN A 24 -17.09 -7.86 -8.11
CA GLN A 24 -16.58 -9.07 -7.49
C GLN A 24 -16.10 -10.07 -8.55
N LEU A 25 -14.84 -10.46 -8.46
CA LEU A 25 -14.25 -11.50 -9.30
C LEU A 25 -14.18 -12.81 -8.51
N SER A 26 -15.23 -13.62 -8.64
CA SER A 26 -15.28 -14.98 -8.10
C SER A 26 -15.81 -16.00 -9.11
N ASP A 27 -15.56 -17.28 -8.83
CA ASP A 27 -16.01 -18.41 -9.65
C ASP A 27 -17.56 -18.46 -9.80
N HIS A 28 -18.30 -17.76 -8.91
CA HIS A 28 -19.77 -17.78 -8.85
C HIS A 28 -20.44 -16.42 -9.04
N THR A 29 -19.68 -15.37 -9.36
CA THR A 29 -20.22 -14.00 -9.53
C THR A 29 -20.49 -13.68 -11.00
N ARG A 30 -21.62 -13.01 -11.29
CA ARG A 30 -21.95 -12.46 -12.61
C ARG A 30 -21.34 -11.07 -12.81
N SER A 31 -20.02 -10.96 -12.68
CA SER A 31 -19.29 -9.68 -12.75
C SER A 31 -19.51 -8.94 -14.07
N GLU A 32 -19.65 -9.68 -15.17
CA GLU A 32 -19.85 -9.15 -16.53
C GLU A 32 -21.14 -8.35 -16.72
N LYS A 33 -22.09 -8.43 -15.78
CA LYS A 33 -23.31 -7.59 -15.82
C LYS A 33 -23.11 -6.20 -15.23
N CYS A 34 -22.00 -5.97 -14.54
CA CYS A 34 -21.75 -4.72 -13.81
C CYS A 34 -20.97 -3.68 -14.59
N TYR A 35 -20.44 -4.02 -15.76
CA TYR A 35 -19.69 -3.12 -16.62
C TYR A 35 -19.90 -3.55 -18.08
N LYS A 36 -19.87 -2.59 -19.00
CA LYS A 36 -19.87 -2.89 -20.45
C LYS A 36 -18.44 -2.88 -20.98
N ASP A 37 -17.67 -1.88 -20.54
CA ASP A 37 -16.28 -1.68 -20.90
C ASP A 37 -15.39 -1.58 -19.64
N VAL A 38 -14.09 -1.82 -19.81
CA VAL A 38 -13.12 -1.78 -18.69
C VAL A 38 -12.99 -0.38 -18.07
N SER A 39 -13.31 0.68 -18.81
CA SER A 39 -13.33 2.07 -18.33
C SER A 39 -14.43 2.36 -17.31
N ASP A 40 -15.49 1.54 -17.28
CA ASP A 40 -16.60 1.68 -16.33
C ASP A 40 -16.20 1.26 -14.91
N LEU A 41 -15.16 0.43 -14.80
CA LEU A 41 -14.69 -0.15 -13.55
C LEU A 41 -14.12 0.93 -12.63
N LYS A 42 -14.56 0.94 -11.37
CA LYS A 42 -14.02 1.83 -10.32
C LYS A 42 -13.29 1.06 -9.24
N VAL A 43 -13.86 -0.05 -8.76
CA VAL A 43 -13.23 -0.91 -7.75
C VAL A 43 -13.41 -2.37 -8.14
N ILE A 44 -12.30 -3.09 -8.15
CA ILE A 44 -12.25 -4.51 -8.47
C ILE A 44 -11.97 -5.29 -7.19
N HIS A 45 -12.83 -6.26 -6.88
CA HIS A 45 -12.77 -7.04 -5.66
C HIS A 45 -12.46 -8.51 -5.98
N TRP A 46 -11.20 -8.91 -5.77
CA TRP A 46 -10.76 -10.30 -5.90
C TRP A 46 -11.17 -11.15 -4.70
N ASN A 47 -12.41 -11.64 -4.74
CA ASN A 47 -13.01 -12.43 -3.65
C ASN A 47 -12.83 -13.97 -3.82
N SER A 48 -12.10 -14.43 -4.85
CA SER A 48 -11.81 -15.86 -5.05
C SER A 48 -10.47 -16.27 -4.44
N PRO A 49 -10.40 -17.41 -3.72
CA PRO A 49 -9.14 -18.01 -3.29
C PRO A 49 -8.20 -18.34 -4.47
N LYS A 50 -8.76 -18.58 -5.65
CA LYS A 50 -8.01 -18.92 -6.86
C LYS A 50 -7.52 -17.69 -7.63
N LYS A 51 -7.88 -16.47 -7.20
CA LYS A 51 -7.54 -15.13 -7.75
C LYS A 51 -7.36 -15.07 -9.27
N LEU A 52 -6.17 -15.44 -9.75
CA LEU A 52 -5.75 -15.40 -11.16
C LEU A 52 -6.35 -16.49 -12.05
N ARG A 53 -6.99 -17.51 -11.46
CA ARG A 53 -7.58 -18.65 -12.20
C ARG A 53 -9.11 -18.56 -12.34
N VAL A 54 -9.70 -17.43 -11.95
CA VAL A 54 -11.14 -17.18 -12.13
C VAL A 54 -11.41 -17.02 -13.64
N LYS A 55 -12.43 -17.71 -14.15
CA LYS A 55 -12.84 -17.57 -15.56
C LYS A 55 -13.77 -16.36 -15.70
N ASN A 56 -13.39 -15.39 -16.52
CA ASN A 56 -14.29 -14.32 -16.95
C ASN A 56 -13.94 -13.82 -18.37
N LYS A 57 -14.84 -13.04 -18.98
CA LYS A 57 -14.66 -12.45 -20.32
C LYS A 57 -13.36 -11.66 -20.49
N HIS A 58 -12.90 -10.96 -19.45
CA HIS A 58 -11.73 -10.08 -19.51
C HIS A 58 -10.56 -10.60 -18.63
N VAL A 59 -10.33 -11.92 -18.62
CA VAL A 59 -9.42 -12.58 -17.66
C VAL A 59 -7.98 -12.09 -17.75
N GLU A 60 -7.52 -11.84 -18.98
CA GLU A 60 -6.17 -11.35 -19.23
C GLU A 60 -5.98 -9.92 -18.70
N PHE A 61 -6.95 -9.03 -18.92
CA PHE A 61 -6.94 -7.67 -18.37
C PHE A 61 -6.81 -7.68 -16.84
N PHE A 62 -7.66 -8.44 -16.14
CA PHE A 62 -7.64 -8.49 -14.69
C PHE A 62 -6.37 -9.15 -14.14
N ARG A 63 -5.83 -10.15 -14.83
CA ARG A 63 -4.56 -10.78 -14.46
C ARG A 63 -3.40 -9.80 -14.61
N ASN A 64 -3.31 -9.12 -15.75
CA ASN A 64 -2.25 -8.14 -16.01
C ASN A 64 -2.34 -7.00 -15.00
N LEU A 65 -3.54 -6.46 -14.75
CA LEU A 65 -3.76 -5.43 -13.75
C LEU A 65 -3.27 -5.85 -12.36
N TYR A 66 -3.61 -7.06 -11.91
CA TYR A 66 -3.16 -7.58 -10.61
C TYR A 66 -1.64 -7.70 -10.54
N LEU A 67 -0.99 -8.21 -11.59
CA LEU A 67 0.47 -8.34 -11.65
C LEU A 67 1.15 -6.97 -11.67
N THR A 68 0.66 -6.02 -12.46
CA THR A 68 1.16 -4.64 -12.47
C THR A 68 1.09 -3.99 -11.09
N PHE A 69 -0.01 -4.17 -10.35
CA PHE A 69 -0.11 -3.64 -8.98
C PHE A 69 0.81 -4.34 -7.98
N LEU A 70 1.15 -5.61 -8.18
CA LEU A 70 2.15 -6.30 -7.35
C LEU A 70 3.57 -5.85 -7.65
N GLU A 71 3.86 -5.52 -8.91
CA GLU A 71 5.16 -5.07 -9.38
C GLU A 71 5.39 -3.56 -9.16
N TYR A 72 4.32 -2.79 -8.92
CA TYR A 72 4.46 -1.36 -8.66
C TYR A 72 5.26 -1.09 -7.39
N ASP A 73 6.30 -0.26 -7.54
CA ASP A 73 7.03 0.32 -6.42
C ASP A 73 6.11 1.28 -5.65
N GLY A 74 5.96 1.04 -4.35
CA GLY A 74 5.20 1.93 -3.45
C GLY A 74 5.74 3.36 -3.41
N ASN A 75 7.00 3.59 -3.81
CA ASN A 75 7.56 4.93 -4.02
C ASN A 75 6.81 5.73 -5.09
N LEU A 76 6.18 5.06 -6.07
CA LEU A 76 5.37 5.72 -7.08
C LEU A 76 4.21 6.50 -6.46
N LEU A 77 3.64 5.98 -5.37
CA LEU A 77 2.53 6.61 -4.64
C LEU A 77 2.98 7.78 -3.74
N ARG A 78 4.30 7.99 -3.57
CA ARG A 78 4.84 9.19 -2.90
C ARG A 78 4.81 10.42 -3.80
N ARG A 79 4.73 10.21 -5.12
CA ARG A 79 4.51 11.28 -6.09
C ARG A 79 3.01 11.48 -6.24
N GLU A 80 2.58 12.72 -6.32
CA GLU A 80 1.19 13.04 -6.60
C GLU A 80 0.89 12.71 -8.07
N LEU A 81 0.48 11.46 -8.34
CA LEU A 81 0.17 10.99 -9.70
C LEU A 81 -1.09 11.66 -10.26
N PHE A 82 -1.97 12.13 -9.37
CA PHE A 82 -3.21 12.81 -9.68
C PHE A 82 -3.29 14.05 -8.81
N GLY A 83 -2.96 15.21 -9.37
CA GLY A 83 -3.01 16.48 -8.65
C GLY A 83 -4.44 16.84 -8.27
N CYS A 84 -4.68 17.10 -6.99
CA CYS A 84 -5.87 17.84 -6.57
C CYS A 84 -5.62 19.33 -6.79
N PRO A 85 -6.61 20.14 -7.19
CA PRO A 85 -6.45 21.59 -7.31
C PRO A 85 -6.28 22.32 -5.96
N SER A 86 -5.99 21.60 -4.87
CA SER A 86 -5.65 22.17 -3.57
C SER A 86 -4.19 22.60 -3.53
N GLU A 87 -3.88 23.56 -2.65
CA GLU A 87 -2.52 24.03 -2.40
C GLU A 87 -1.56 22.85 -2.25
N ALA A 88 -0.55 22.79 -3.11
CA ALA A 88 0.50 21.79 -3.04
C ALA A 88 1.08 21.80 -1.62
N ASP A 89 1.15 20.64 -0.99
CA ASP A 89 1.73 20.53 0.34
C ASP A 89 3.18 21.03 0.24
N HIS A 90 3.49 22.18 0.85
CA HIS A 90 4.82 22.80 0.81
C HIS A 90 5.94 21.84 1.22
N ASN A 91 5.63 20.82 2.03
CA ASN A 91 6.59 19.78 2.38
C ASN A 91 6.93 18.87 1.19
N SER A 92 5.95 18.56 0.34
CA SER A 92 6.13 17.74 -0.86
C SER A 92 6.98 18.45 -1.93
N GLU A 93 6.75 19.75 -2.14
CA GLU A 93 7.52 20.57 -3.09
C GLU A 93 8.98 20.72 -2.66
N ASN A 94 9.22 21.00 -1.36
CA ASN A 94 10.57 21.09 -0.81
C ASN A 94 11.32 19.76 -0.90
N LEU A 95 10.64 18.64 -0.66
CA LEU A 95 11.23 17.31 -0.81
C LEU A 95 11.58 17.03 -2.27
N GLN A 96 10.68 17.32 -3.22
CA GLN A 96 10.96 17.17 -4.65
C GLN A 96 12.16 18.01 -5.09
N LYS A 97 12.23 19.27 -4.65
CA LYS A 97 13.37 20.15 -4.95
C LYS A 97 14.68 19.59 -4.39
N THR A 98 14.69 19.17 -3.14
CA THR A 98 15.89 18.59 -2.49
C THR A 98 16.34 17.31 -3.19
N LEU A 99 15.40 16.48 -3.66
CA LEU A 99 15.70 15.26 -4.42
C LEU A 99 16.26 15.57 -5.81
N SER A 100 15.80 16.63 -6.47
CA SER A 100 16.32 17.07 -7.78
C SER A 100 17.71 17.71 -7.71
N GLU A 101 18.11 18.20 -6.53
CA GLU A 101 19.46 18.75 -6.29
C GLU A 101 20.52 17.65 -6.04
N LEU A 102 20.11 16.39 -5.90
CA LEU A 102 21.05 15.27 -5.74
C LEU A 102 21.70 14.90 -7.08
N ASP A 103 23.02 14.70 -7.04
CA ASP A 103 23.81 14.24 -8.18
C ASP A 103 23.59 12.73 -8.42
N GLU A 104 22.98 12.37 -9.55
CA GLU A 104 22.69 10.98 -9.94
C GLU A 104 23.96 10.15 -10.19
N ASP A 105 25.09 10.78 -10.49
CA ASP A 105 26.36 10.10 -10.74
C ASP A 105 27.16 9.81 -9.45
N ASP A 106 26.68 10.29 -8.28
CA ASP A 106 27.30 10.01 -6.99
C ASP A 106 27.17 8.52 -6.62
N PRO A 107 28.27 7.80 -6.34
CA PRO A 107 28.21 6.42 -5.83
C PRO A 107 27.36 6.26 -4.55
N CYS A 108 27.15 7.34 -3.80
CA CYS A 108 26.32 7.40 -2.60
C CYS A 108 24.90 7.95 -2.85
N TYR A 109 24.48 8.17 -4.10
CA TYR A 109 23.19 8.74 -4.47
C TYR A 109 22.02 8.08 -3.74
N GLU A 110 21.96 6.74 -3.77
CA GLU A 110 20.91 5.96 -3.10
C GLU A 110 20.83 6.28 -1.60
N PHE A 111 21.96 6.30 -0.88
CA PHE A 111 21.97 6.63 0.55
C PHE A 111 21.54 8.06 0.84
N ARG A 112 21.93 9.01 0.00
CA ARG A 112 21.53 10.42 0.14
C ARG A 112 20.05 10.60 -0.12
N ARG A 113 19.50 9.91 -1.12
CA ARG A 113 18.07 9.87 -1.41
C ARG A 113 17.28 9.29 -0.24
N GLU A 114 17.74 8.16 0.30
CA GLU A 114 17.09 7.48 1.44
C GLU A 114 17.07 8.34 2.71
N ARG A 115 18.06 9.21 2.93
CA ARG A 115 18.10 10.14 4.07
C ARG A 115 16.87 11.06 4.14
N PHE A 116 16.37 11.52 3.00
CA PHE A 116 15.22 12.44 2.94
C PHE A 116 13.88 11.69 2.90
N THR A 117 13.93 10.37 2.77
CA THR A 117 12.77 9.57 2.46
C THR A 117 12.17 8.99 3.74
N VAL A 118 11.01 9.50 4.14
CA VAL A 118 10.29 9.00 5.33
C VAL A 118 9.53 7.71 4.99
N HIS A 119 10.03 6.58 5.49
CA HIS A 119 9.39 5.28 5.31
C HIS A 119 8.28 5.06 6.34
N ARG A 120 7.11 4.63 5.86
CA ARG A 120 6.02 4.19 6.73
C ARG A 120 6.35 2.79 7.25
N THR A 121 7.15 2.72 8.31
CA THR A 121 7.43 1.47 9.01
C THR A 121 6.37 1.24 10.09
N HIS A 122 5.49 0.27 9.89
CA HIS A 122 4.60 -0.22 10.94
C HIS A 122 5.41 -1.13 11.88
N LEU A 123 6.18 -0.52 12.78
CA LEU A 123 6.97 -1.23 13.80
C LEU A 123 6.08 -1.95 14.81
N TYR A 124 4.90 -1.39 15.06
CA TYR A 124 3.94 -1.92 16.03
C TYR A 124 2.64 -2.30 15.32
N PHE A 125 2.12 -3.48 15.67
CA PHE A 125 0.81 -3.93 15.23
C PHE A 125 -0.33 -3.20 15.96
N LEU A 126 -0.05 -2.71 17.17
CA LEU A 126 -0.96 -1.91 18.00
C LEU A 126 -0.39 -0.51 18.18
N HIS A 127 -1.25 0.44 18.55
CA HIS A 127 -0.80 1.79 18.90
C HIS A 127 0.19 1.71 20.07
N TYR A 128 1.36 2.29 19.86
CA TYR A 128 2.43 2.38 20.85
C TYR A 128 3.01 3.79 20.78
N GLU A 129 2.83 4.55 21.86
CA GLU A 129 3.53 5.81 22.06
C GLU A 129 4.90 5.47 22.64
N TYR A 130 5.94 5.80 21.88
CA TYR A 130 7.31 5.56 22.31
C TYR A 130 7.71 6.59 23.36
N GLU A 131 8.16 6.11 24.51
CA GLU A 131 8.75 6.92 25.57
C GLU A 131 10.28 6.77 25.55
N PRO A 132 11.03 7.85 25.26
CA PRO A 132 12.48 7.77 25.19
C PRO A 132 13.09 7.50 26.57
N SER A 133 14.09 6.62 26.63
CA SER A 133 14.85 6.41 27.87
C SER A 133 15.65 7.67 28.25
N SER A 134 15.76 7.92 29.56
CA SER A 134 16.54 9.05 30.11
C SER A 134 17.99 9.07 29.68
N ASP A 135 18.52 7.90 29.35
CA ASP A 135 19.94 7.67 29.09
C ASP A 135 20.25 7.70 27.58
N ASN A 136 19.26 8.03 26.73
CA ASN A 136 19.36 8.04 25.26
C ASN A 136 19.80 6.69 24.66
N THR A 137 19.63 5.58 25.39
CA THR A 137 19.99 4.24 24.93
C THR A 137 18.75 3.37 24.83
N ASP A 138 18.16 3.31 23.63
CA ASP A 138 17.01 2.44 23.39
C ASP A 138 17.40 1.18 22.65
N VAL A 139 16.99 0.04 23.20
CA VAL A 139 17.21 -1.27 22.61
C VAL A 139 15.85 -1.79 22.14
N THR A 140 15.67 -1.89 20.82
CA THR A 140 14.48 -2.51 20.22
C THR A 140 14.78 -3.97 19.88
N LEU A 141 14.10 -4.91 20.55
CA LEU A 141 14.17 -6.33 20.22
C LEU A 141 13.16 -6.66 19.12
N VAL A 142 13.64 -7.02 17.94
CA VAL A 142 12.79 -7.45 16.81
C VAL A 142 12.80 -8.97 16.74
N ALA A 143 11.76 -9.62 17.25
CA ALA A 143 11.70 -11.09 17.36
C ALA A 143 11.24 -11.80 16.07
N GLN A 144 10.65 -11.09 15.11
CA GLN A 144 10.11 -11.67 13.89
C GLN A 144 10.52 -10.85 12.66
N LEU A 145 11.80 -10.94 12.31
CA LEU A 145 12.36 -10.32 11.11
C LEU A 145 12.46 -11.38 10.00
N SER A 146 11.71 -11.21 8.91
CA SER A 146 11.97 -11.95 7.66
C SER A 146 13.06 -11.23 6.85
N MET A 147 13.82 -11.96 6.04
CA MET A 147 14.90 -11.39 5.21
C MET A 147 14.39 -10.25 4.30
N ASP A 148 13.14 -10.36 3.82
CA ASP A 148 12.48 -9.34 3.00
C ASP A 148 12.25 -8.02 3.75
N ARG A 149 12.14 -8.07 5.09
CA ARG A 149 12.00 -6.89 5.96
C ARG A 149 13.34 -6.32 6.43
N TYR A 150 14.43 -7.07 6.29
CA TYR A 150 15.78 -6.57 6.57
C TYR A 150 16.27 -5.64 5.44
N CYS A 151 15.90 -5.92 4.19
CA CYS A 151 16.29 -5.10 3.05
C CYS A 151 15.75 -3.66 3.13
N SER A 152 14.60 -3.46 3.78
CA SER A 152 13.95 -2.14 3.93
C SER A 152 14.34 -1.39 5.21
N THR A 153 15.13 -1.99 6.11
CA THR A 153 15.68 -1.26 7.26
C THR A 153 16.97 -0.56 6.82
N PRO A 154 17.04 0.79 6.85
CA PRO A 154 18.26 1.50 6.51
C PRO A 154 19.40 1.04 7.42
N THR A 155 20.56 0.82 6.82
CA THR A 155 21.74 0.09 7.33
C THR A 155 22.46 0.78 8.51
N VAL A 156 21.74 1.53 9.35
CA VAL A 156 22.27 2.29 10.50
C VAL A 156 21.75 1.70 11.81
N THR A 157 21.52 0.39 11.86
CA THR A 157 21.27 -0.30 13.13
C THR A 157 22.34 -1.35 13.34
N LYS A 158 23.27 -1.07 14.25
CA LYS A 158 24.26 -2.02 14.74
C LYS A 158 23.52 -3.08 15.57
N LEU A 159 22.87 -4.05 14.92
CA LEU A 159 22.24 -5.18 15.61
C LEU A 159 23.33 -6.16 16.05
N SER A 160 23.60 -6.21 17.36
CA SER A 160 24.29 -7.33 17.99
C SER A 160 23.35 -8.54 18.04
N LEU A 161 23.43 -9.39 17.01
CA LEU A 161 22.78 -10.69 16.99
C LEU A 161 23.42 -11.62 18.02
N LEU A 162 22.82 -11.73 19.21
CA LEU A 162 23.05 -12.87 20.11
C LEU A 162 22.35 -14.09 19.51
N LYS A 163 23.09 -14.85 18.69
CA LYS A 163 22.72 -16.24 18.37
C LYS A 163 22.78 -17.06 19.66
N ARG A 164 21.68 -17.72 20.00
CA ARG A 164 21.73 -18.98 20.76
C ARG A 164 22.02 -20.12 19.80
#